data_AF-A0AA40CNS7-F1
#
_entry.id   AF-A0AA40CNS7-F1
#
_cell.length_a   1.000
_cell.length_b   1.000
_cell.length_c   1.000
_cell.angle_alpha   90.00
_cell.angle_beta   90.00
_cell.angle_gamma   90.00
#
_symmetry.space_group_name_H-M   'P 1'
#
loop_
_entity.id
_entity.type
_entity.pdbx_description
1 polymer ?
#
loop_
_entity_poly.entity_id
_entity_poly.type
_entity_poly.pdbx_seq_one_letter_code
_entity_poly.pdbx_strand_id
1 'polypeptide(L)'
;IAFLDIMPLSPGHILLCPRSHAPKLTDVSPSEARELGYHLRIISSAVVRATGVSDWNVVQNNGKAAAQVVEHAHFHVIPRP
;
A
#
# COMPACT_ATOMS: atom_id res chain seq x y z
N ILE A 1 7.09 -2.56 5.72
CA ILE A 1 7.00 -1.31 6.51
C ILE A 1 5.77 -0.55 6.07
N ALA A 2 5.09 0.17 6.96
CA ALA A 2 3.94 0.99 6.60
C ALA A 2 4.06 2.39 7.19
N PHE A 3 3.64 3.40 6.43
CA PHE A 3 3.71 4.81 6.82
C PHE A 3 2.66 5.63 6.06
N LEU A 4 2.34 6.83 6.56
CA LEU A 4 1.39 7.74 5.91
C LEU A 4 1.99 8.30 4.61
N ASP A 5 1.15 8.43 3.59
CA ASP A 5 1.51 9.15 2.39
C ASP A 5 1.62 10.66 2.70
N ILE A 6 2.68 11.30 2.20
CA ILE A 6 2.91 12.75 2.36
C ILE A 6 1.97 13.58 1.48
N MET A 7 1.44 13.01 0.40
CA MET A 7 0.42 13.58 -0.48
C MET A 7 -0.83 12.68 -0.46
N PRO A 8 -1.57 12.64 0.66
CA PRO A 8 -2.66 11.70 0.83
C PRO A 8 -3.84 12.00 -0.12
N LEU A 9 -4.39 10.95 -0.76
CA LEU A 9 -5.63 11.06 -1.54
C LEU A 9 -6.87 11.22 -0.66
N SER A 10 -6.78 10.80 0.59
CA SER A 10 -7.77 11.00 1.65
C SER A 10 -7.12 10.89 3.03
N PRO A 11 -7.72 11.46 4.09
CA PRO A 11 -7.21 11.29 5.46
C PRO A 11 -7.06 9.81 5.81
N GLY A 12 -5.87 9.41 6.28
CA GLY A 12 -5.55 8.02 6.58
C GLY A 12 -4.98 7.19 5.42
N HIS A 13 -4.62 7.82 4.29
CA HIS A 13 -3.90 7.17 3.20
C HIS A 13 -2.53 6.63 3.67
N ILE A 14 -2.36 5.31 3.61
CA ILE A 14 -1.13 4.60 4.02
C ILE A 14 -0.47 3.92 2.81
N LEU A 15 0.86 3.89 2.82
CA LEU A 15 1.70 3.08 1.94
C LEU A 15 2.25 1.87 2.72
N LEU A 16 2.08 0.66 2.17
CA LEU A 16 2.72 -0.58 2.66
C LEU A 16 3.76 -1.05 1.65
N CYS A 17 5.02 -1.16 2.08
CA CYS A 17 6.16 -1.51 1.21
C CYS A 17 6.98 -2.68 1.81
N PRO A 18 7.70 -3.48 0.99
CA PRO A 18 8.73 -4.37 1.50
C PRO A 18 9.88 -3.56 2.12
N ARG A 19 10.75 -4.20 2.92
CA ARG A 19 11.97 -3.52 3.38
C ARG A 19 13.06 -3.57 2.31
N SER A 20 13.18 -4.72 1.63
CA SER A 20 14.11 -4.90 0.53
C SER A 20 13.65 -4.06 -0.66
N HIS A 21 14.60 -3.44 -1.36
CA HIS A 21 14.28 -2.69 -2.56
C HIS A 21 13.80 -3.62 -3.68
N ALA A 22 12.57 -3.42 -4.15
CA ALA A 22 11.99 -4.12 -5.30
C ALA A 22 11.27 -3.08 -6.17
N PRO A 23 11.72 -2.80 -7.41
CA PRO A 23 11.13 -1.77 -8.25
C PRO A 23 9.64 -2.01 -8.55
N LYS A 24 9.27 -3.25 -8.87
CA LYS A 24 7.88 -3.66 -9.15
C LYS A 24 7.48 -4.84 -8.27
N LEU A 25 6.19 -5.16 -8.28
CA LEU A 25 5.66 -6.30 -7.53
C LEU A 25 6.27 -7.64 -7.97
N THR A 26 6.64 -7.79 -9.24
CA THR A 26 7.30 -8.99 -9.77
C THR A 26 8.73 -9.18 -9.29
N ASP A 27 9.35 -8.13 -8.74
CA ASP A 27 10.72 -8.19 -8.20
C ASP A 27 10.71 -8.52 -6.69
N VAL A 28 9.52 -8.58 -6.06
CA VAL A 28 9.36 -8.95 -4.66
C VAL A 28 9.54 -10.46 -4.51
N SER A 29 10.33 -10.89 -3.51
CA SER A 29 10.52 -12.31 -3.24
C SER A 29 9.20 -12.99 -2.82
N PRO A 30 9.01 -14.30 -3.10
CA PRO A 30 7.79 -15.01 -2.70
C PRO A 30 7.48 -14.94 -1.19
N SER A 31 8.51 -14.94 -0.34
CA SER A 31 8.35 -14.82 1.10
C SER A 31 7.88 -13.42 1.51
N GLU A 32 8.46 -12.36 0.94
CA GLU A 32 8.03 -10.99 1.20
C GLU A 32 6.64 -10.71 0.63
N ALA A 33 6.30 -11.26 -0.54
CA ALA A 33 4.96 -11.15 -1.12
C ALA A 33 3.89 -11.75 -0.19
N ARG A 34 4.18 -12.90 0.44
CA ARG A 34 3.30 -13.50 1.45
C ARG A 34 3.12 -12.59 2.67
N GLU A 35 4.21 -12.04 3.19
CA GLU A 35 4.18 -11.11 4.34
C GLU A 35 3.45 -9.81 4.02
N LEU A 36 3.63 -9.26 2.81
CA LEU A 36 2.88 -8.09 2.33
C LEU A 36 1.38 -8.37 2.30
N GLY A 37 0.96 -9.51 1.75
CA GLY A 37 -0.45 -9.90 1.73
C GLY A 37 -1.04 -10.04 3.14
N TYR A 38 -0.31 -10.64 4.07
CA TYR A 38 -0.71 -10.75 5.48
C TYR A 38 -0.88 -9.36 6.13
N HIS A 39 0.10 -8.48 5.98
CA HIS A 39 0.04 -7.13 6.56
C HIS A 39 -0.98 -6.22 5.87
N LEU A 40 -1.24 -6.40 4.58
CA LEU A 40 -2.24 -5.65 3.83
C LEU A 40 -3.64 -5.80 4.45
N ARG A 41 -4.00 -7.02 4.85
CA ARG A 41 -5.26 -7.31 5.57
C ARG A 41 -5.34 -6.59 6.92
N ILE A 42 -4.24 -6.60 7.68
CA ILE A 42 -4.16 -5.98 9.02
C ILE A 42 -4.29 -4.47 8.91
N ILE A 43 -3.52 -3.85 8.00
CA ILE A 43 -3.49 -2.40 7.81
C ILE A 43 -4.83 -1.90 7.27
N SER A 44 -5.44 -2.59 6.31
CA SER A 44 -6.78 -2.25 5.82
C SER A 44 -7.79 -2.16 6.97
N SER A 45 -7.78 -3.14 7.88
CA SER A 45 -8.65 -3.11 9.06
C SER A 45 -8.30 -2.01 10.06
N ALA A 46 -7.02 -1.69 10.23
CA ALA A 46 -6.60 -0.59 11.10
C ALA A 46 -7.05 0.77 10.56
N VAL A 47 -6.92 0.97 9.25
CA VAL A 47 -7.33 2.18 8.54
C VAL A 47 -8.83 2.41 8.66
N VAL A 48 -9.65 1.38 8.40
CA VAL A 48 -11.12 1.42 8.57
C VAL A 48 -11.49 1.84 9.99
N ARG A 49 -10.91 1.19 11.01
CA ARG A 49 -11.21 1.54 12.42
C ARG A 49 -10.76 2.95 12.79
N ALA A 50 -9.61 3.39 12.30
CA ALA A 50 -9.04 4.68 12.66
C ALA A 50 -9.76 5.86 11.99
N THR A 51 -10.28 5.65 10.79
CA THR A 51 -10.93 6.71 9.98
C THR A 51 -12.45 6.69 10.07
N GLY A 52 -13.05 5.57 10.49
CA GLY A 52 -14.50 5.41 10.61
C GLY A 52 -15.23 5.17 9.28
N VAL A 53 -14.51 5.02 8.16
CA VAL A 53 -15.11 4.75 6.85
C VAL A 53 -15.47 3.28 6.68
N SER A 54 -16.50 2.97 5.89
CA SER A 54 -16.85 1.61 5.48
C SER A 54 -16.07 1.11 4.27
N ASP A 55 -15.60 2.02 3.42
CA ASP A 55 -15.07 1.71 2.09
C ASP A 55 -13.65 2.23 1.93
N TRP A 56 -12.81 1.48 1.20
CA TRP A 56 -11.43 1.87 0.91
C TRP A 56 -10.93 1.23 -0.38
N ASN A 57 -9.95 1.86 -1.03
CA ASN A 57 -9.23 1.26 -2.15
C ASN A 57 -7.92 0.64 -1.69
N VAL A 58 -7.52 -0.44 -2.36
CA VAL A 58 -6.15 -0.97 -2.32
C VAL A 58 -5.60 -0.94 -3.73
N VAL A 59 -4.50 -0.23 -3.93
CA VAL A 59 -3.92 0.01 -5.28
C VAL A 59 -2.42 -0.24 -5.25
N GLN A 60 -1.90 -0.91 -6.27
CA GLN A 60 -0.46 -1.10 -6.45
C GLN A 60 -0.14 -0.91 -7.93
N ASN A 61 0.80 -0.02 -8.22
CA ASN A 61 1.14 0.39 -9.58
C ASN A 61 2.48 -0.21 -10.00
N ASN A 62 2.57 -0.80 -11.20
CA ASN A 62 3.78 -1.42 -11.74
C ASN A 62 4.27 -0.72 -13.00
N GLY A 63 5.28 0.13 -12.86
CA GLY A 63 5.92 0.89 -13.93
C GLY A 63 5.26 2.24 -14.23
N LYS A 64 6.02 3.11 -14.93
CA LYS A 64 5.63 4.49 -15.24
C LYS A 64 4.28 4.61 -15.96
N ALA A 65 3.99 3.71 -16.91
CA ALA A 65 2.72 3.71 -17.65
C ALA A 65 1.50 3.39 -16.76
N ALA A 66 1.72 2.70 -15.63
CA ALA A 66 0.72 2.44 -14.60
C ALA A 66 0.72 3.51 -13.50
N ALA A 67 1.31 4.68 -13.76
CA ALA A 67 1.44 5.80 -12.81
C ALA A 67 2.28 5.48 -11.55
N GLN A 68 3.24 4.55 -11.63
CA GLN A 68 4.23 4.40 -10.58
C GLN A 68 5.27 5.53 -10.66
N VAL A 69 5.32 6.38 -9.63
CA VAL A 69 6.26 7.52 -9.55
C VAL A 69 7.56 7.15 -8.81
N VAL A 70 7.44 6.33 -7.75
CA VAL A 70 8.58 5.82 -6.98
C VAL A 70 8.82 4.38 -7.37
N GLU A 71 10.02 4.07 -7.88
CA GLU A 71 10.45 2.73 -8.29
C GLU A 71 10.78 1.84 -7.08
N HIS A 72 9.80 1.67 -6.21
CA HIS A 72 9.81 0.73 -5.10
C HIS A 72 8.37 0.26 -4.86
N ALA A 73 8.10 -1.03 -4.88
CA ALA A 73 6.76 -1.59 -4.76
C ALA A 73 6.08 -1.12 -3.47
N HIS A 74 4.90 -0.53 -3.60
CA HIS A 74 4.09 -0.11 -2.47
C HIS A 74 2.60 -0.27 -2.77
N PHE A 75 1.86 -0.69 -1.76
CA PHE A 75 0.41 -0.73 -1.79
C PHE A 75 -0.14 0.52 -1.14
N HIS A 76 -0.94 1.27 -1.89
CA HIS A 76 -1.79 2.31 -1.37
C HIS A 76 -3.00 1.67 -0.66
N VAL A 77 -3.30 2.13 0.55
CA VAL A 77 -4.54 1.82 1.28
C VAL A 77 -5.24 3.14 1.55
N ILE A 78 -6.33 3.41 0.83
CA ILE A 78 -6.95 4.74 0.73
C ILE A 78 -8.38 4.68 1.25
N PRO A 79 -8.67 5.24 2.44
CA PRO A 79 -10.04 5.45 2.95
C PRO A 79 -10.93 6.19 1.96
N ARG A 80 -12.21 5.85 1.87
CA ARG A 80 -13.20 6.57 1.09
C ARG A 80 -14.33 7.06 2.02
N PRO A 81 -14.43 8.37 2.28
CA PRO A 81 -15.54 8.94 3.03
C PRO A 81 -16.84 8.94 2.21
#